data_AF-A0A1X1Q4L9-F1
#
_entry.id   AF-A0A1X1Q4L9-F1
#
_cell.length_a   1.000
_cell.length_b   1.000
_cell.length_c   1.000
_cell.angle_alpha   90.00
_cell.angle_beta   90.00
_cell.angle_gamma   90.00
#
_symmetry.space_group_name_H-M   'P 1'
#
loop_
_entity.id
_entity.type
_entity.pdbx_description
1 polymer ?
#
loop_
_entity_poly.entity_id
_entity_poly.type
_entity_poly.pdbx_seq_one_letter_code
_entity_poly.pdbx_strand_id
1 'polypeptide(L)'
;MYKCKNSCFDDVQALQATLKTLLMESNLDILSSSSQIMSDDHIAIVLLFDEGHITVHAFPDLQYVSADAFICEEDAAPEEIFSSIRKLFKPEKTKTTILKRGDFGTNTDMKPKTKTKVAPLRRIHNTGSKVINMLKNKDSNKDD
;
A
#
# COMPACT_ATOMS: atom_id res chain seq x y z
N MET A 1 13.70 2.18 9.54
CA MET A 1 14.83 3.10 9.80
C MET A 1 15.22 2.96 11.25
N TYR A 2 16.49 2.76 11.56
CA TYR A 2 16.99 2.45 12.90
C TYR A 2 17.93 3.54 13.40
N LYS A 3 17.90 3.81 14.70
CA LYS A 3 18.68 4.85 15.36
C LYS A 3 18.47 6.22 14.71
N CYS A 4 17.21 6.61 14.58
CA CYS A 4 16.82 7.94 14.15
C CYS A 4 17.16 8.97 15.22
N LYS A 5 17.35 10.24 14.83
CA LYS A 5 17.67 11.31 15.79
C LYS A 5 16.45 11.63 16.66
N ASN A 6 16.62 11.69 17.99
CA ASN A 6 15.49 11.96 18.91
C ASN A 6 14.77 13.27 18.63
N SER A 7 15.48 14.31 18.19
CA SER A 7 14.87 15.61 17.87
C SER A 7 13.84 15.56 16.74
N CYS A 8 13.71 14.43 16.04
CA CYS A 8 12.69 14.23 15.01
C CYS A 8 11.31 13.90 15.59
N PHE A 9 11.20 13.65 16.90
CA PHE A 9 9.97 13.21 17.56
C PHE A 9 9.34 14.27 18.48
N ASP A 10 9.99 15.43 18.66
CA ASP A 10 9.64 16.43 19.66
C ASP A 10 8.27 17.11 19.39
N ASP A 11 7.92 17.29 18.11
CA ASP A 11 6.67 17.94 17.70
C ASP A 11 6.02 17.18 16.54
N VAL A 12 4.92 16.49 16.84
CA VAL A 12 4.17 15.68 15.88
C VAL A 12 3.52 16.52 14.80
N GLN A 13 3.04 17.72 15.14
CA GLN A 13 2.41 18.62 14.16
C GLN A 13 3.47 19.17 13.20
N ALA A 14 4.64 19.56 13.71
CA ALA A 14 5.77 19.95 12.88
C ALA A 14 6.26 18.79 12.01
N LEU A 15 6.30 17.57 12.54
CA LEU A 15 6.68 16.37 11.79
C LEU A 15 5.71 16.10 10.65
N GLN A 16 4.39 16.14 10.92
CA GLN A 16 3.35 15.99 9.91
C GLN A 16 3.44 17.08 8.83
N ALA A 17 3.61 18.35 9.23
CA ALA A 17 3.76 19.47 8.30
C ALA A 17 5.00 19.29 7.41
N THR A 18 6.14 18.90 8.00
CA THR A 18 7.38 18.65 7.27
C THR A 18 7.24 17.50 6.28
N LEU A 19 6.59 16.39 6.68
CA LEU A 19 6.26 15.28 5.78
C LEU A 19 5.38 15.75 4.62
N LYS A 20 4.36 16.56 4.90
CA LYS A 20 3.48 17.09 3.85
C LYS A 20 4.24 17.94 2.84
N THR A 21 5.06 18.89 3.30
CA THR A 21 5.88 19.75 2.41
C THR A 21 6.83 18.93 1.55
N LEU A 22 7.53 17.98 2.16
CA LEU A 22 8.51 17.13 1.48
C LEU A 22 7.89 16.27 0.38
N LEU A 23 6.64 15.83 0.57
CA LEU A 23 5.92 15.05 -0.44
C LEU A 23 5.35 15.94 -1.56
N MET A 24 4.92 17.15 -1.24
CA MET A 24 4.55 18.15 -2.25
C MET A 24 5.74 18.51 -3.16
N GLU A 25 6.96 18.60 -2.61
CA GLU A 25 8.20 18.77 -3.40
C GLU A 25 8.50 17.57 -4.32
N SER A 26 7.90 16.41 -4.04
CA SER A 26 8.03 15.19 -4.85
C SER A 26 6.88 15.04 -5.87
N ASN A 27 6.16 16.13 -6.18
CA ASN A 27 4.99 16.17 -7.06
C ASN A 27 3.81 15.28 -6.61
N LEU A 28 3.68 15.00 -5.31
CA LEU A 28 2.52 14.30 -4.77
C LEU A 28 1.51 15.29 -4.16
N ASP A 29 0.32 15.37 -4.77
CA ASP A 29 -0.76 16.22 -4.28
C ASP A 29 -1.49 15.58 -3.08
N ILE A 30 -1.15 16.05 -1.88
CA ILE A 30 -1.74 15.54 -0.63
C ILE A 30 -3.18 16.00 -0.47
N LEU A 31 -4.12 15.05 -0.53
CA LEU A 31 -5.55 15.27 -0.31
C LEU A 31 -5.89 15.44 1.17
N SER A 32 -5.33 14.59 2.02
CA SER A 32 -5.56 14.64 3.46
C SER A 32 -4.41 14.04 4.25
N SER A 33 -4.32 14.40 5.51
CA SER A 33 -3.31 13.90 6.43
C SER A 33 -3.87 13.83 7.84
N SER A 34 -3.51 12.78 8.57
CA SER A 34 -3.86 12.58 9.97
C SER A 34 -2.65 12.13 10.76
N SER A 35 -2.56 12.55 12.01
CA SER A 35 -1.55 12.10 12.97
C SER A 35 -2.21 11.72 14.29
N GLN A 36 -1.69 10.69 14.95
CA GLN A 36 -2.13 10.28 16.27
C GLN A 36 -0.93 9.85 17.11
N ILE A 37 -0.92 10.29 18.37
CA ILE A 37 -0.05 9.76 19.40
C ILE A 37 -0.82 8.64 20.12
N MET A 38 -0.23 7.46 20.14
CA MET A 38 -0.76 6.25 20.77
C MET A 38 -0.06 6.02 22.12
N SER A 39 -0.29 4.86 22.76
CA SER A 39 0.45 4.48 23.97
C SER A 39 1.96 4.41 23.70
N ASP A 40 2.76 4.63 24.75
CA ASP A 40 4.23 4.57 24.70
C ASP A 40 4.87 5.56 23.71
N ASP A 41 4.26 6.75 23.60
CA ASP A 41 4.68 7.84 22.70
C ASP A 41 4.83 7.40 21.23
N HIS A 42 4.14 6.33 20.83
CA HIS A 42 4.09 5.88 19.45
C HIS A 42 3.34 6.89 18.58
N ILE A 43 4.02 7.45 17.60
CA ILE A 43 3.44 8.41 16.66
C ILE A 43 3.07 7.67 15.38
N ALA A 44 1.81 7.76 14.96
CA ALA A 44 1.32 7.28 13.68
C ALA A 44 0.87 8.46 12.81
N ILE A 45 1.35 8.53 11.57
CA ILE A 45 0.98 9.56 10.58
C ILE A 45 0.56 8.85 9.30
N VAL A 46 -0.55 9.30 8.71
CA VAL A 46 -1.05 8.83 7.41
C VAL A 46 -1.28 10.05 6.52
N LEU A 47 -0.77 9.99 5.30
CA LEU A 47 -1.02 10.97 4.24
C LEU A 47 -1.66 10.25 3.06
N LEU A 48 -2.75 10.81 2.53
CA LEU A 48 -3.50 10.28 1.39
C LEU A 48 -3.36 11.21 0.18
N PHE A 49 -3.23 10.63 -1.00
CA PHE A 49 -3.25 11.29 -2.30
C PHE A 49 -4.04 10.41 -3.31
N ASP A 50 -4.38 10.95 -4.49
CA ASP A 50 -5.38 10.35 -5.41
C ASP A 50 -5.14 8.86 -5.71
N GLU A 51 -3.87 8.45 -5.86
CA GLU A 51 -3.51 7.07 -6.25
C GLU A 51 -2.52 6.44 -5.27
N GLY A 52 -2.64 6.77 -3.98
CA GLY A 52 -1.81 6.13 -2.98
C GLY A 52 -1.86 6.70 -1.58
N HIS A 53 -0.89 6.28 -0.78
CA HIS A 53 -0.75 6.72 0.59
C HIS A 53 0.68 6.58 1.09
N ILE A 54 1.00 7.38 2.09
CA ILE A 54 2.20 7.22 2.89
C ILE A 54 1.80 7.06 4.34
N THR A 55 2.34 6.04 5.00
CA THR A 55 2.22 5.86 6.44
C THR A 55 3.59 5.96 7.09
N VAL A 56 3.63 6.56 8.28
CA VAL A 56 4.82 6.65 9.11
C VAL A 56 4.44 6.25 10.52
N HIS A 57 5.16 5.30 11.09
CA HIS A 57 5.08 4.93 12.49
C HIS A 57 6.45 5.17 13.13
N ALA A 58 6.50 6.06 14.11
CA ALA A 58 7.70 6.39 14.86
C ALA A 58 7.58 5.93 16.31
N PHE A 59 8.62 5.25 16.78
CA PHE A 59 8.76 4.70 18.13
C PHE A 59 9.97 5.40 18.78
N PRO A 60 9.75 6.53 19.48
CA PRO A 60 10.84 7.37 20.00
C PRO A 60 11.81 6.61 20.91
N ASP A 61 11.29 5.80 21.83
CA ASP A 61 12.09 4.98 22.77
C ASP A 61 13.03 4.01 22.08
N LEU A 62 12.60 3.46 20.93
CA LEU A 62 13.39 2.53 20.13
C LEU A 62 14.28 3.23 19.11
N GLN A 63 14.18 4.56 19.01
CA GLN A 63 14.75 5.36 17.93
C GLN A 63 14.46 4.75 16.56
N TYR A 64 13.25 4.22 16.39
CA TYR A 64 12.87 3.41 15.25
C TYR A 64 11.71 4.06 14.51
N VAL A 65 11.78 4.06 13.18
CA VAL A 65 10.71 4.54 12.32
C VAL A 65 10.46 3.54 11.21
N SER A 66 9.23 3.06 11.07
CA SER A 66 8.76 2.39 9.86
C SER A 66 7.98 3.38 9.01
N ALA A 67 8.22 3.34 7.71
CA ALA A 67 7.49 4.15 6.75
C ALA A 67 7.15 3.28 5.54
N ASP A 68 5.92 3.40 5.06
CA ASP A 68 5.42 2.71 3.87
C ASP A 68 4.90 3.76 2.90
N ALA A 69 5.24 3.58 1.62
CA ALA A 69 4.72 4.40 0.53
C ALA A 69 4.10 3.46 -0.50
N PHE A 70 2.82 3.66 -0.77
CA PHE A 70 2.10 3.03 -1.86
C PHE A 70 1.80 4.12 -2.88
N ILE A 71 2.23 3.91 -4.13
CA ILE A 71 2.06 4.86 -5.23
C ILE A 71 1.63 4.03 -6.44
N CYS A 72 0.53 4.42 -7.07
CA CYS A 72 0.01 3.77 -8.28
C CYS A 72 0.20 4.70 -9.49
N GLU A 73 1.46 4.91 -9.88
CA GLU A 73 1.86 5.69 -11.05
C GLU A 73 2.89 4.93 -11.87
N GLU A 74 2.92 5.16 -13.19
CA GLU A 74 3.80 4.44 -14.13
C GLU A 74 5.28 4.77 -13.89
N ASP A 75 5.59 6.06 -13.71
CA ASP A 75 6.96 6.57 -13.52
C ASP A 75 7.24 6.97 -12.06
N ALA A 76 6.59 6.27 -11.11
CA ALA A 76 6.79 6.54 -9.69
C ALA A 76 8.28 6.40 -9.31
N ALA A 77 8.81 7.39 -8.59
CA ALA A 77 10.16 7.39 -8.04
C ALA A 77 10.16 7.17 -6.51
N PRO A 78 9.77 5.97 -6.00
CA PRO A 78 9.65 5.72 -4.56
C PRO A 78 10.97 5.92 -3.82
N GLU A 79 12.09 5.72 -4.50
CA GLU A 79 13.44 5.89 -3.96
C GLU A 79 13.73 7.34 -3.56
N GLU A 80 13.21 8.31 -4.31
CA GLU A 80 13.34 9.75 -4.03
C GLU A 80 12.52 10.13 -2.79
N ILE A 81 11.29 9.65 -2.72
CA ILE A 81 10.41 9.83 -1.55
C ILE A 81 11.10 9.27 -0.29
N PHE A 82 11.60 8.04 -0.35
CA PHE A 82 12.32 7.44 0.78
C PHE A 82 13.69 8.09 1.02
N SER A 83 14.33 8.71 0.03
CA SER A 83 15.53 9.54 0.23
C SER A 83 15.21 10.75 1.09
N SER A 84 14.12 11.44 0.78
CA SER A 84 13.68 12.61 1.52
C SER A 84 13.22 12.24 2.94
N ILE A 85 12.44 11.17 3.11
CA ILE A 85 12.08 10.66 4.45
C ILE A 85 13.32 10.29 5.28
N ARG A 86 14.36 9.72 4.66
CA ARG A 86 15.63 9.44 5.37
C ARG A 86 16.34 10.72 5.82
N LYS A 87 16.33 11.78 5.01
CA LYS A 87 16.91 13.09 5.39
C LYS A 87 16.20 13.70 6.60
N LEU A 88 14.88 13.50 6.70
CA LEU A 88 14.06 13.96 7.83
C LEU A 88 14.44 13.24 9.13
N PHE A 89 14.47 11.90 9.14
CA PHE A 89 14.69 11.11 10.35
C PHE A 89 16.16 10.85 10.71
N LYS A 90 17.09 11.08 9.75
CA LYS A 90 18.55 10.91 9.91
C LYS A 90 18.95 9.59 10.57
N PRO A 91 18.50 8.42 10.07
CA PRO A 91 18.83 7.14 10.67
C PRO A 91 20.30 6.75 10.44
N GLU A 92 20.91 6.04 11.39
CA GLU A 92 22.21 5.38 11.15
C GLU A 92 22.09 4.19 10.18
N LYS A 93 20.96 3.47 10.22
CA LYS A 93 20.75 2.27 9.40
C LYS A 93 19.35 2.25 8.79
N THR A 94 19.26 1.77 7.56
CA THR A 94 18.00 1.65 6.83
C THR A 94 17.88 0.28 6.18
N LYS A 95 16.67 -0.27 6.17
CA LYS A 95 16.29 -1.41 5.36
C LYS A 95 15.06 -0.98 4.57
N THR A 96 15.12 -1.11 3.25
CA THR A 96 14.07 -0.72 2.32
C THR A 96 13.77 -1.89 1.42
N THR A 97 12.49 -2.15 1.18
CA THR A 97 12.01 -3.17 0.24
C THR A 97 11.07 -2.49 -0.72
N ILE A 98 11.29 -2.65 -2.02
CA ILE A 98 10.40 -2.14 -3.06
C ILE A 98 9.57 -3.31 -3.55
N LEU A 99 8.25 -3.17 -3.51
CA LEU A 99 7.31 -4.18 -3.98
C LEU A 99 6.53 -3.61 -5.15
N LYS A 100 6.78 -4.12 -6.36
CA LYS A 100 5.92 -3.85 -7.51
C LYS A 100 4.61 -4.61 -7.33
N ARG A 101 3.49 -3.87 -7.34
CA ARG A 101 2.13 -4.42 -7.15
C ARG A 101 1.34 -4.26 -8.46
N GLY A 102 0.25 -5.02 -8.59
CA GLY A 102 -0.60 -4.94 -9.78
C GLY A 102 0.01 -5.52 -11.06
N ASP A 103 1.06 -6.34 -10.95
CA ASP A 103 1.63 -7.02 -12.10
C ASP A 103 0.79 -8.24 -12.49
N PHE A 104 0.10 -8.13 -13.63
CA PHE A 104 -0.78 -9.18 -14.16
C PHE A 104 -0.11 -10.11 -15.18
N GLY A 105 1.22 -10.14 -15.30
CA GLY A 105 1.86 -11.16 -16.13
C GLY A 105 3.30 -10.97 -16.56
N THR A 106 3.98 -9.88 -16.22
CA THR A 106 5.36 -9.60 -16.64
C THR A 106 6.40 -9.92 -15.55
N ASN A 107 6.13 -9.69 -14.27
CA ASN A 107 6.94 -10.17 -13.14
C ASN A 107 6.33 -11.40 -12.48
N THR A 108 7.06 -12.51 -12.51
CA THR A 108 6.65 -13.81 -11.94
C THR A 108 6.69 -13.87 -10.40
N ASP A 109 7.17 -12.82 -9.74
CA ASP A 109 7.59 -12.87 -8.34
C ASP A 109 6.43 -12.88 -7.33
N MET A 110 5.21 -12.55 -7.78
CA MET A 110 4.05 -12.41 -6.89
C MET A 110 2.85 -13.29 -7.26
N LYS A 111 2.97 -14.24 -8.21
CA LYS A 111 1.88 -15.20 -8.45
C LYS A 111 1.65 -16.01 -7.16
N PRO A 112 0.43 -16.03 -6.59
CA PRO A 112 0.12 -16.90 -5.47
C PRO A 112 0.50 -18.33 -5.84
N LYS A 113 1.48 -18.92 -5.15
CA LYS A 113 1.85 -20.34 -5.36
C LYS A 113 0.68 -21.26 -5.01
N THR A 114 -0.25 -20.77 -4.20
CA THR A 114 -1.52 -21.41 -3.90
C THR A 114 -2.36 -21.47 -5.18
N LYS A 115 -2.31 -22.60 -5.88
CA LYS A 115 -3.35 -22.96 -6.85
C LYS A 115 -4.65 -23.12 -6.07
N THR A 116 -5.44 -22.05 -5.97
CA THR A 116 -6.78 -22.14 -5.39
C THR A 116 -7.58 -23.16 -6.18
N LYS A 117 -7.91 -24.30 -5.54
CA LYS A 117 -8.84 -25.32 -6.08
C LYS A 117 -10.22 -24.76 -6.40
N VAL A 118 -10.47 -23.51 -6.01
CA VAL A 118 -11.64 -22.70 -6.35
C VAL A 118 -11.78 -22.51 -7.87
N ALA A 119 -10.70 -22.41 -8.65
CA ALA A 119 -10.82 -22.24 -10.10
C ALA A 119 -11.50 -23.45 -10.80
N PRO A 120 -11.12 -24.72 -10.49
CA PRO A 120 -11.89 -25.90 -10.88
C PRO A 120 -13.35 -25.89 -10.38
N LEU A 121 -13.57 -25.58 -9.10
CA LEU A 121 -14.92 -25.58 -8.50
C LEU A 121 -15.83 -24.51 -9.15
N ARG A 122 -15.30 -23.31 -9.43
CA ARG A 122 -16.01 -22.23 -10.12
C ARG A 122 -16.33 -22.60 -11.57
N ARG A 123 -15.43 -23.31 -12.26
CA ARG A 123 -15.71 -23.86 -13.60
C ARG A 123 -16.84 -24.88 -13.55
N ILE A 124 -16.84 -25.80 -12.59
CA ILE A 124 -17.91 -26.80 -12.43
C ILE A 124 -19.24 -26.10 -12.13
N HIS A 125 -19.26 -25.14 -11.20
CA HIS A 125 -20.47 -24.40 -10.84
C HIS A 125 -21.03 -23.63 -12.05
N ASN A 126 -20.19 -22.88 -12.77
CA ASN A 126 -20.60 -22.12 -13.95
C ASN A 126 -21.01 -23.01 -15.13
N THR A 127 -20.40 -24.19 -15.30
CA THR A 127 -20.81 -25.16 -16.32
C THR A 127 -22.18 -25.76 -15.97
N GLY A 128 -22.42 -26.09 -14.69
CA GLY A 128 -23.73 -26.55 -14.22
C GLY A 128 -24.83 -25.54 -14.53
N SER A 129 -24.63 -24.27 -14.18
CA SER A 129 -25.59 -23.19 -14.49
C SER A 129 -25.81 -23.01 -16.00
N LYS A 130 -24.76 -23.14 -16.83
CA LYS A 130 -24.88 -23.07 -18.30
C LYS A 130 -25.67 -24.22 -18.89
N VAL A 131 -25.44 -25.45 -18.42
CA VAL A 131 -26.17 -26.65 -18.87
C VAL A 131 -27.63 -26.56 -18.45
N ILE A 132 -27.92 -26.14 -17.23
CA ILE A 132 -29.30 -25.94 -16.74
C ILE A 132 -30.02 -24.89 -17.59
N ASN A 133 -29.37 -23.76 -17.90
CA ASN A 133 -29.96 -22.74 -18.78
C ASN A 133 -30.16 -23.23 -20.22
N MET A 134 -29.23 -24.03 -20.76
CA MET A 134 -29.41 -24.63 -22.09
C MET A 134 -30.58 -25.61 -22.14
N LEU A 135 -30.75 -26.44 -21.10
CA LEU A 135 -31.86 -27.39 -21.01
C LEU A 135 -33.19 -26.65 -20.84
N LYS A 136 -33.24 -25.63 -19.98
CA LYS A 136 -34.42 -24.79 -19.78
C LYS A 136 -34.87 -24.09 -21.06
N ASN A 137 -33.92 -23.59 -21.86
CA ASN A 137 -34.21 -22.95 -23.15
C ASN A 137 -34.58 -23.95 -24.26
N LYS A 138 -34.22 -25.23 -24.12
CA LYS A 138 -34.54 -26.28 -25.08
C LYS A 138 -35.95 -26.84 -24.85
N ASP A 139 -36.39 -26.90 -23.60
CA ASP A 139 -37.75 -27.30 -23.25
C ASP A 139 -38.76 -26.18 -23.56
N SER A 140 -38.38 -24.91 -23.40
CA SER A 140 -39.25 -23.78 -23.80
C SER A 140 -39.42 -23.59 -25.32
N ASN A 141 -38.57 -24.23 -26.14
CA ASN A 141 -38.63 -24.18 -27.61
C ASN A 141 -39.32 -25.41 -28.23
N LYS A 142 -39.93 -26.27 -27.42
CA LYS A 142 -40.60 -27.50 -27.85
C LYS A 142 -42.13 -27.44 -27.80
N ASP A 143 -42.67 -26.37 -27.22
CA ASP A 143 -44.11 -26.17 -27.00
C ASP A 143 -44.71 -25.04 -27.87
N ASP A 144 -43.97 -24.54 -28.87
CA ASP A 144 -44.43 -23.67 -29.97
C ASP A 144 -44.40 -24.43 -31.32
#